data_AF-A0A935J8A7-F1
#
_entry.id   AF-A0A935J8A7-F1
#
_cell.length_a   1.000
_cell.length_b   1.000
_cell.length_c   1.000
_cell.angle_alpha   90.00
_cell.angle_beta   90.00
_cell.angle_gamma   90.00
#
_symmetry.space_group_name_H-M   'P 1'
#
loop_
_entity.id
_entity.type
_entity.pdbx_description
1 polymer ?
#
loop_
_entity_poly.entity_id
_entity_poly.type
_entity_poly.pdbx_seq_one_letter_code
_entity_poly.pdbx_strand_id
1 'polypeptide(L)'
;MAGKVYNIAEPNPSEDLIAKVEGQYSTILADPPWQFQNRTGKMAPEHRRLLRYPTMELKEIAALPVSKMAAAKSHLYLWVPNALLQEGLQVMEAWGFTYKSNLVWYKIRKDGGPDGRGVGFYFRNVTELVLFGVRGSMRTLSPGRTQVNLLSTRKREHSRKPDEIYDLVESCSPGPYLELFARFKREGWHQWGNEDVEENTYHGVARRKGHVETQLRLLEPPAGYRVKA
;
A
#
# COMPACT_ATOMS: atom_id res chain seq x y z
N MET A 1 1.38 -12.78 -43.77
CA MET A 1 2.42 -12.62 -42.72
C MET A 1 1.72 -12.74 -41.38
N ALA A 2 1.74 -13.93 -40.76
CA ALA A 2 1.12 -14.14 -39.46
C ALA A 2 1.96 -13.42 -38.40
N GLY A 3 1.35 -12.46 -37.69
CA GLY A 3 2.01 -11.77 -36.57
C GLY A 3 2.38 -12.78 -35.50
N LYS A 4 3.68 -12.91 -35.21
CA LYS A 4 4.13 -13.67 -34.04
C LYS A 4 3.59 -12.95 -32.81
N VAL A 5 2.65 -13.60 -32.12
CA VAL A 5 2.29 -13.22 -30.75
C VAL A 5 3.49 -13.58 -29.89
N TYR A 6 4.26 -12.57 -29.49
CA TYR A 6 5.28 -12.74 -28.47
C TYR A 6 4.55 -12.79 -27.13
N ASN A 7 4.45 -13.98 -26.55
CA ASN A 7 4.09 -14.11 -25.13
C ASN A 7 5.30 -13.58 -24.35
N ILE A 8 5.30 -12.28 -24.05
CA ILE A 8 6.27 -11.72 -23.11
C ILE A 8 5.85 -12.27 -21.75
N ALA A 9 6.59 -13.25 -21.23
CA ALA A 9 6.39 -13.69 -19.86
C ALA A 9 6.59 -12.47 -18.95
N GLU A 10 5.53 -12.00 -18.31
CA GLU A 10 5.67 -10.94 -17.31
C GLU A 10 6.63 -11.47 -16.23
N PRO A 11 7.70 -10.72 -15.90
CA PRO A 11 8.63 -11.15 -14.86
C PRO A 11 7.86 -11.36 -13.57
N ASN A 12 8.21 -12.40 -12.81
CA ASN A 12 7.58 -12.59 -11.51
C ASN A 12 7.89 -11.38 -10.61
N PRO A 13 7.04 -11.05 -9.62
CA PRO A 13 7.20 -9.83 -8.82
C PRO A 13 8.57 -9.68 -8.16
N SER A 14 9.22 -10.79 -7.80
CA SER A 14 10.56 -10.78 -7.20
C SER A 14 11.64 -10.38 -8.21
N GLU A 15 11.58 -10.88 -9.44
CA GLU A 15 12.48 -10.50 -10.53
C GLU A 15 12.28 -9.04 -10.93
N ASP A 16 11.03 -8.60 -11.05
CA ASP A 16 10.69 -7.21 -11.37
C ASP A 16 11.21 -6.24 -10.32
N LEU A 17 11.04 -6.60 -9.04
CA LEU A 17 11.54 -5.81 -7.91
C LEU A 17 13.07 -5.69 -7.93
N ILE A 18 13.79 -6.79 -8.16
CA ILE A 18 15.26 -6.77 -8.25
C ILE A 18 15.72 -5.94 -9.45
N ALA A 19 15.02 -6.01 -10.57
CA ALA A 19 15.40 -5.32 -11.80
C ALA A 19 15.17 -3.81 -11.72
N LYS A 20 14.14 -3.35 -11.01
CA LYS A 20 13.74 -1.93 -10.96
C LYS A 20 14.26 -1.17 -9.74
N VAL A 21 14.54 -1.88 -8.64
CA VAL A 21 14.96 -1.24 -7.39
C VAL A 21 16.43 -1.53 -7.14
N GLU A 22 17.26 -0.52 -7.37
CA GLU A 22 18.68 -0.56 -7.08
C GLU A 22 19.00 0.07 -5.73
N GLY A 23 20.10 -0.36 -5.10
CA GLY A 23 20.61 0.21 -3.86
C GLY A 23 20.02 -0.37 -2.57
N GLN A 24 20.45 0.19 -1.45
CA GLN A 24 20.01 -0.19 -0.11
C GLN A 24 19.36 0.98 0.61
N TYR A 25 18.23 0.72 1.26
CA TYR A 25 17.36 1.70 1.88
C TYR A 25 17.39 1.58 3.41
N SER A 26 17.53 2.73 4.07
CA SER A 26 17.45 2.81 5.52
C SER A 26 16.01 2.79 6.03
N THR A 27 15.05 3.12 5.18
CA THR A 27 13.62 3.08 5.52
C THR A 27 12.80 2.53 4.37
N ILE A 28 11.97 1.53 4.67
CA ILE A 28 11.04 0.92 3.73
C ILE A 28 9.62 1.11 4.24
N LEU A 29 8.71 1.60 3.39
CA LEU A 29 7.27 1.61 3.59
C LEU A 29 6.64 0.59 2.62
N ALA A 30 5.72 -0.24 3.09
CA ALA A 30 5.08 -1.23 2.23
C ALA A 30 3.57 -1.34 2.50
N ASP A 31 2.77 -1.37 1.44
CA ASP A 31 1.32 -1.67 1.50
C ASP A 31 0.98 -2.86 0.58
N PRO A 32 1.34 -4.11 0.96
CA PRO A 32 1.11 -5.27 0.11
C PRO A 32 -0.36 -5.46 -0.24
N PRO A 33 -0.68 -6.00 -1.43
CA PRO A 33 -2.05 -6.27 -1.83
C PRO A 33 -2.53 -7.58 -1.19
N TRP A 34 -2.72 -7.60 0.13
CA TRP A 34 -3.05 -8.79 0.91
C TRP A 34 -4.28 -9.55 0.40
N GLN A 35 -4.13 -10.86 0.15
CA GLN A 35 -5.26 -11.74 -0.08
C GLN A 35 -5.86 -12.26 1.23
N PHE A 36 -7.18 -12.16 1.37
CA PHE A 36 -7.92 -12.71 2.52
C PHE A 36 -8.34 -14.15 2.25
N GLN A 37 -8.17 -15.03 3.23
CA GLN A 37 -8.58 -16.46 3.12
C GLN A 37 -10.10 -16.62 2.91
N ASN A 38 -10.92 -15.78 3.57
CA ASN A 38 -12.37 -15.82 3.46
C ASN A 38 -12.87 -15.02 2.24
N ARG A 39 -13.08 -15.70 1.11
CA ARG A 39 -13.60 -15.13 -0.16
C ARG A 39 -15.11 -14.86 -0.14
N THR A 40 -15.84 -15.41 0.84
CA THR A 40 -17.30 -15.24 1.00
C THR A 40 -17.61 -14.05 1.90
N GLY A 41 -17.76 -12.86 1.31
CA GLY A 41 -18.27 -11.67 1.99
C GLY A 41 -17.73 -10.35 1.46
N LYS A 42 -18.31 -9.23 1.94
CA LYS A 42 -17.98 -7.84 1.53
C LYS A 42 -16.57 -7.36 1.94
N MET A 43 -15.75 -8.21 2.55
CA MET A 43 -14.40 -7.87 3.05
C MET A 43 -13.29 -8.16 2.07
N ALA A 44 -13.47 -9.13 1.15
CA ALA A 44 -12.47 -9.42 0.15
C ALA A 44 -12.41 -8.28 -0.89
N PRO A 45 -11.21 -7.80 -1.27
CA PRO A 45 -11.03 -6.91 -2.43
C PRO A 45 -11.67 -7.50 -3.71
N GLU A 46 -11.78 -8.83 -3.76
CA GLU A 46 -12.37 -9.61 -4.85
C GLU A 46 -13.92 -9.57 -4.92
N HIS A 47 -14.61 -9.02 -3.91
CA HIS A 47 -16.08 -8.96 -3.91
C HIS A 47 -16.59 -8.01 -5.01
N ARG A 48 -17.61 -8.45 -5.77
CA ARG A 48 -18.19 -7.94 -7.04
C ARG A 48 -18.50 -6.42 -7.19
N ARG A 49 -18.10 -5.53 -6.27
CA ARG A 49 -18.32 -4.07 -6.31
C ARG A 49 -17.06 -3.22 -6.16
N LEU A 50 -15.89 -3.81 -5.93
CA LEU A 50 -14.64 -3.07 -5.71
C LEU A 50 -13.67 -3.33 -6.86
N LEU A 51 -12.90 -2.29 -7.24
CA LEU A 51 -11.80 -2.38 -8.21
C LEU A 51 -10.96 -3.63 -7.87
N ARG A 52 -10.88 -4.60 -8.80
CA ARG A 52 -9.98 -5.75 -8.62
C ARG A 52 -8.58 -5.27 -8.97
N TYR A 53 -7.84 -4.89 -7.95
CA TYR A 53 -6.39 -4.99 -8.00
C TYR A 53 -6.04 -6.45 -7.68
N PRO A 54 -5.09 -7.06 -8.41
CA PRO A 54 -4.65 -8.41 -8.10
C PRO A 54 -4.10 -8.42 -6.67
N THR A 55 -4.60 -9.35 -5.85
CA THR A 55 -4.07 -9.61 -4.51
C THR A 55 -2.99 -10.68 -4.57
N MET A 56 -2.08 -10.66 -3.61
CA MET A 56 -1.03 -11.66 -3.44
C MET A 56 -1.32 -12.54 -2.23
N GLU A 57 -1.05 -13.83 -2.39
CA GLU A 57 -1.03 -14.78 -1.27
C GLU A 57 0.10 -14.42 -0.30
N LEU A 58 -0.08 -14.80 0.97
CA LEU A 58 0.92 -14.60 2.01
C LEU A 58 2.32 -15.10 1.60
N LYS A 59 2.37 -16.30 1.00
CA LYS A 59 3.63 -16.91 0.57
C LYS A 59 4.33 -16.08 -0.51
N GLU A 60 3.58 -15.43 -1.39
CA GLU A 60 4.11 -14.61 -2.47
C GLU A 60 4.67 -13.29 -1.92
N ILE A 61 3.94 -12.67 -0.98
CA ILE A 61 4.40 -11.45 -0.29
C ILE A 61 5.68 -11.75 0.51
N ALA A 62 5.68 -12.83 1.29
CA ALA A 62 6.82 -13.24 2.11
C ALA A 62 8.05 -13.61 1.27
N ALA A 63 7.85 -14.16 0.07
CA ALA A 63 8.94 -14.54 -0.83
C ALA A 63 9.61 -13.37 -1.56
N LEU A 64 9.05 -12.14 -1.45
CA LEU A 64 9.68 -10.97 -2.05
C LEU A 64 11.08 -10.74 -1.44
N PRO A 65 12.10 -10.44 -2.27
CA PRO A 65 13.49 -10.32 -1.83
C PRO A 65 13.78 -8.97 -1.14
N VAL A 66 12.87 -8.46 -0.30
CA VAL A 66 12.96 -7.15 0.36
C VAL A 66 14.25 -6.98 1.16
N SER A 67 14.75 -8.08 1.73
CA SER A 67 16.02 -8.11 2.46
C SER A 67 17.24 -7.74 1.61
N LYS A 68 17.18 -7.81 0.27
CA LYS A 68 18.27 -7.38 -0.63
C LYS A 68 18.34 -5.86 -0.77
N MET A 69 17.21 -5.18 -0.65
CA MET A 69 17.11 -3.72 -0.73
C MET A 69 17.15 -3.06 0.65
N ALA A 70 16.97 -3.82 1.73
CA ALA A 70 17.10 -3.28 3.08
C ALA A 70 18.58 -3.11 3.47
N ALA A 71 18.98 -1.90 3.88
CA ALA A 71 20.30 -1.66 4.47
C ALA A 71 20.48 -2.51 5.75
N ALA A 72 21.74 -2.75 6.14
CA ALA A 72 22.08 -3.58 7.31
C ALA A 72 21.44 -3.07 8.62
N LYS A 73 21.26 -1.75 8.72
CA LYS A 73 20.43 -1.09 9.73
C LYS A 73 19.32 -0.34 9.01
N SER A 74 18.08 -0.76 9.22
CA SER A 74 16.94 -0.18 8.52
C SER A 74 15.64 -0.34 9.30
N HIS A 75 14.68 0.51 8.96
CA HIS A 75 13.31 0.47 9.45
C HIS A 75 12.37 -0.07 8.37
N LEU A 76 11.35 -0.82 8.81
CA LEU A 76 10.23 -1.25 7.99
C LEU A 76 8.93 -0.74 8.60
N TYR A 77 8.13 -0.05 7.79
CA TYR A 77 6.75 0.32 8.06
C TYR A 77 5.85 -0.53 7.15
N LEU A 78 5.11 -1.47 7.72
CA LEU A 78 4.29 -2.42 6.96
C LEU A 78 2.81 -2.21 7.27
N TRP A 79 2.05 -1.78 6.27
CA TRP A 79 0.59 -1.71 6.38
C TRP A 79 -0.01 -3.11 6.43
N VAL A 80 -0.84 -3.36 7.45
CA VAL A 80 -1.47 -4.65 7.70
C VAL A 80 -2.94 -4.46 8.09
N PRO A 81 -3.88 -5.10 7.38
CA PRO A 81 -5.27 -5.17 7.83
C PRO A 81 -5.37 -5.84 9.19
N ASN A 82 -6.26 -5.36 10.07
CA ASN A 82 -6.40 -5.90 11.44
C ASN A 82 -6.57 -7.43 11.50
N ALA A 83 -7.26 -8.01 10.51
CA ALA A 83 -7.51 -9.45 10.44
C ALA A 83 -6.28 -10.28 10.01
N LEU A 84 -5.23 -9.63 9.52
CA LEU A 84 -4.02 -10.27 8.99
C LEU A 84 -2.77 -9.91 9.81
N LEU A 85 -2.95 -9.54 11.09
CA LEU A 85 -1.86 -9.14 11.96
C LEU A 85 -0.79 -10.24 12.08
N GLN A 86 -1.22 -11.49 12.23
CA GLN A 86 -0.31 -12.63 12.37
C GLN A 86 0.52 -12.84 11.10
N GLU A 87 -0.12 -12.73 9.94
CA GLU A 87 0.50 -12.81 8.62
C GLU A 87 1.46 -11.66 8.37
N GLY A 88 1.10 -10.44 8.79
CA GLY A 88 1.97 -9.27 8.74
C GLY A 88 3.27 -9.46 9.52
N LEU A 89 3.20 -10.09 10.70
CA LEU A 89 4.39 -10.43 11.48
C LEU A 89 5.26 -11.49 10.79
N GLN A 90 4.64 -12.49 10.14
CA GLN A 90 5.37 -13.49 9.36
C GLN A 90 6.10 -12.88 8.16
N VAL A 91 5.45 -11.95 7.44
CA VAL A 91 6.10 -11.23 6.33
C VAL A 91 7.26 -10.39 6.83
N MET A 92 7.09 -9.67 7.94
CA MET A 92 8.15 -8.86 8.54
C MET A 92 9.37 -9.71 8.90
N GLU A 93 9.15 -10.88 9.51
CA GLU A 93 10.21 -11.84 9.83
C GLU A 93 10.89 -12.38 8.56
N ALA A 94 10.11 -12.81 7.56
CA ALA A 94 10.63 -13.32 6.29
C ALA A 94 11.50 -12.29 5.55
N TRP A 95 11.16 -11.01 5.64
CA TRP A 95 11.96 -9.92 5.07
C TRP A 95 13.18 -9.54 5.92
N GLY A 96 13.37 -10.16 7.09
CA GLY A 96 14.54 -9.98 7.95
C GLY A 96 14.42 -8.81 8.92
N PHE A 97 13.20 -8.41 9.30
CA PHE A 97 12.94 -7.36 10.28
C PHE A 97 12.36 -7.95 11.56
N THR A 98 12.77 -7.41 12.70
CA THR A 98 12.19 -7.74 14.01
C THR A 98 11.14 -6.70 14.37
N TYR A 99 9.91 -7.14 14.63
CA TYR A 99 8.84 -6.28 15.12
C TYR A 99 9.23 -5.58 16.44
N LYS A 100 8.91 -4.30 16.56
CA LYS A 100 9.15 -3.50 17.78
C LYS A 100 7.90 -2.84 18.32
N SER A 101 7.07 -2.27 17.46
CA SER A 101 5.82 -1.60 17.84
C SER A 101 4.95 -1.40 16.61
N ASN A 102 3.84 -0.70 16.73
CA ASN A 102 2.94 -0.37 15.63
C ASN A 102 2.44 1.07 15.73
N LEU A 103 2.06 1.63 14.58
CA LEU A 103 1.19 2.80 14.50
C LEU A 103 -0.22 2.33 14.17
N VAL A 104 -1.21 3.10 14.63
CA VAL A 104 -2.63 2.85 14.39
C VAL A 104 -3.18 4.02 13.57
N TRP A 105 -3.60 3.74 12.34
CA TRP A 105 -4.39 4.70 11.57
C TRP A 105 -5.85 4.60 12.03
N TYR A 106 -6.32 5.62 12.74
CA TYR A 106 -7.71 5.75 13.16
C TYR A 106 -8.50 6.62 12.18
N LYS A 107 -9.55 6.04 11.60
CA LYS A 107 -10.40 6.67 10.60
C LYS A 107 -11.54 7.43 11.27
N ILE A 108 -11.50 8.75 11.13
CA ILE A 108 -12.47 9.65 11.79
C ILE A 108 -13.47 10.28 10.81
N ARG A 109 -14.64 10.63 11.33
CA ARG A 109 -15.66 11.46 10.68
C ARG A 109 -15.31 12.95 10.79
N LYS A 110 -16.20 13.80 10.27
CA LYS A 110 -16.02 15.26 10.34
C LYS A 110 -16.01 15.79 11.78
N ASP A 111 -16.77 15.17 12.67
CA ASP A 111 -16.91 15.50 14.08
C ASP A 111 -15.83 14.84 14.97
N GLY A 112 -14.82 14.18 14.39
CA GLY A 112 -13.75 13.52 15.14
C GLY A 112 -14.11 12.13 15.71
N GLY A 113 -15.37 11.72 15.62
CA GLY A 113 -15.79 10.37 16.02
C GLY A 113 -15.38 9.30 15.00
N PRO A 114 -15.53 8.00 15.32
CA PRO A 114 -15.15 6.90 14.44
C PRO A 114 -15.97 6.90 13.13
N ASP A 115 -15.34 6.59 11.98
CA ASP A 115 -16.02 6.52 10.65
C ASP A 115 -17.24 5.58 10.65
N GLY A 116 -17.27 4.56 11.53
CA GLY A 116 -18.42 3.66 11.78
C GLY A 116 -18.81 2.76 10.60
N ARG A 117 -18.35 3.08 9.39
CA ARG A 117 -18.62 2.40 8.12
C ARG A 117 -17.65 1.28 7.80
N GLY A 118 -16.75 0.95 8.72
CA GLY A 118 -15.81 -0.16 8.60
C GLY A 118 -16.51 -1.49 8.33
N VAL A 119 -15.92 -2.33 7.49
CA VAL A 119 -16.36 -3.73 7.33
C VAL A 119 -15.56 -4.63 8.27
N GLY A 120 -16.22 -5.62 8.86
CA GLY A 120 -15.61 -6.60 9.75
C GLY A 120 -16.65 -7.60 10.26
N PHE A 121 -16.26 -8.87 10.42
CA PHE A 121 -17.16 -9.93 10.86
C PHE A 121 -17.49 -9.86 12.36
N TYR A 122 -16.48 -9.54 13.18
CA TYR A 122 -16.62 -9.44 14.64
C TYR A 122 -16.82 -7.99 15.10
N PHE A 123 -15.97 -7.08 14.60
CA PHE A 123 -16.00 -5.65 14.95
C PHE A 123 -15.95 -4.78 13.69
N ARG A 124 -16.52 -3.57 13.78
CA ARG A 124 -16.43 -2.58 12.71
C ARG A 124 -15.01 -2.00 12.68
N ASN A 125 -14.25 -2.31 11.62
CA ASN A 125 -12.87 -1.82 11.46
C ASN A 125 -12.84 -0.32 11.16
N VAL A 126 -12.58 0.47 12.19
CA VAL A 126 -12.31 1.92 12.10
C VAL A 126 -10.83 2.24 12.17
N THR A 127 -9.98 1.21 12.31
CA THR A 127 -8.53 1.32 12.34
C THR A 127 -7.87 0.45 11.26
N GLU A 128 -6.63 0.80 10.91
CA GLU A 128 -5.66 -0.07 10.23
C GLU A 128 -4.31 0.05 10.95
N LEU A 129 -3.47 -0.98 10.86
CA LEU A 129 -2.17 -1.00 11.52
C LEU A 129 -1.04 -0.72 10.52
N VAL A 130 -0.01 -0.03 11.00
CA VAL A 130 1.32 0.00 10.40
C VAL A 130 2.27 -0.67 11.38
N LEU A 131 2.72 -1.88 11.08
CA LEU A 131 3.73 -2.53 11.91
C LEU A 131 5.07 -1.84 11.70
N PHE A 132 5.80 -1.61 12.79
CA PHE A 132 7.14 -1.04 12.79
C PHE A 132 8.16 -2.11 13.17
N GLY A 133 9.02 -2.45 12.21
CA GLY A 133 10.09 -3.42 12.33
C GLY A 133 11.47 -2.78 12.19
N VAL A 134 12.47 -3.39 12.81
CA VAL A 134 13.86 -2.96 12.74
C VAL A 134 14.74 -4.12 12.28
N ARG A 135 15.61 -3.86 11.31
CA ARG A 135 16.72 -4.74 10.93
C ARG A 135 18.02 -4.23 11.56
N GLY A 136 18.79 -5.14 12.15
CA GLY A 136 19.97 -4.78 12.94
C GLY A 136 19.59 -4.04 14.23
N SER A 137 20.38 -3.06 14.61
CA SER A 137 20.13 -2.21 15.78
C SER A 137 20.07 -0.75 15.36
N MET A 138 18.85 -0.20 15.37
CA MET A 138 18.54 1.15 14.93
C MET A 138 17.41 1.72 15.78
N ARG A 139 17.58 2.95 16.27
CA ARG A 139 16.50 3.71 16.91
C ARG A 139 15.94 4.71 15.91
N THR A 140 14.71 5.13 16.14
CA THR A 140 14.12 6.30 15.48
C THR A 140 14.96 7.56 15.74
N LEU A 141 14.84 8.51 14.81
CA LEU A 141 15.35 9.87 14.98
C LEU A 141 14.68 10.55 16.17
N SER A 142 15.24 11.67 16.63
CA SER A 142 14.75 12.38 17.82
C SER A 142 13.23 12.64 17.82
N PRO A 143 12.58 13.04 16.70
CA PRO A 143 11.12 13.22 16.67
C PRO A 143 10.32 11.95 17.00
N GLY A 144 10.84 10.77 16.63
CA GLY A 144 10.18 9.50 16.88
C GLY A 144 10.10 9.11 18.37
N ARG A 145 10.80 9.82 19.26
CA ARG A 145 10.74 9.58 20.71
C ARG A 145 9.50 10.18 21.36
N THR A 146 8.92 11.20 20.73
CA THR A 146 7.70 11.90 21.19
C THR A 146 6.51 11.64 20.26
N GLN A 147 6.74 11.00 19.11
CA GLN A 147 5.68 10.60 18.19
C GLN A 147 4.74 9.60 18.86
N VAL A 148 3.47 9.95 18.95
CA VAL A 148 2.43 9.03 19.42
C VAL A 148 2.10 8.01 18.33
N ASN A 149 1.67 6.82 18.73
CA ASN A 149 1.37 5.74 17.81
C ASN A 149 -0.04 5.80 17.18
N LEU A 150 -0.64 6.98 17.14
CA LEU A 150 -2.00 7.19 16.63
C LEU A 150 -2.00 8.25 15.53
N LEU A 151 -2.45 7.85 14.33
CA LEU A 151 -2.68 8.74 13.21
C LEU A 151 -4.19 8.87 12.99
N SER A 152 -4.77 10.02 13.33
CA SER A 152 -6.22 10.24 13.19
C SER A 152 -6.53 11.09 11.97
N THR A 153 -7.08 10.49 10.91
CA THR A 153 -7.40 11.22 9.67
C THR A 153 -8.74 10.81 9.10
N ARG A 154 -9.34 11.71 8.31
CA ARG A 154 -10.59 11.40 7.61
C ARG A 154 -10.32 10.43 6.48
N LYS A 155 -11.17 9.42 6.34
CA LYS A 155 -11.10 8.46 5.24
C LYS A 155 -11.30 9.20 3.91
N ARG A 156 -10.36 9.00 2.97
CA ARG A 156 -10.42 9.51 1.60
C ARG A 156 -11.08 8.48 0.69
N GLU A 157 -10.79 8.53 -0.61
CA GLU A 157 -11.26 7.54 -1.59
C GLU A 157 -10.89 6.11 -1.19
N HIS A 158 -11.61 5.12 -1.75
CA HIS A 158 -11.47 3.71 -1.33
C HIS A 158 -10.01 3.23 -1.36
N SER A 159 -9.57 2.64 -0.24
CA SER A 159 -8.24 2.05 -0.06
C SER A 159 -7.06 3.02 -0.10
N ARG A 160 -7.27 4.35 -0.18
CA ARG A 160 -6.18 5.33 -0.08
C ARG A 160 -5.72 5.49 1.36
N LYS A 161 -4.45 5.21 1.61
CA LYS A 161 -3.76 5.45 2.89
C LYS A 161 -3.58 6.96 3.13
N PRO A 162 -3.44 7.41 4.39
CA PRO A 162 -3.23 8.82 4.71
C PRO A 162 -1.85 9.29 4.25
N ASP A 163 -1.78 10.42 3.54
CA ASP A 163 -0.49 11.01 3.10
C ASP A 163 0.35 11.45 4.32
N GLU A 164 -0.30 11.72 5.45
CA GLU A 164 0.33 12.08 6.71
C GLU A 164 1.31 11.00 7.23
N ILE A 165 1.26 9.77 6.68
CA ILE A 165 2.25 8.74 6.99
C ILE A 165 3.66 9.11 6.49
N TYR A 166 3.78 9.80 5.36
CA TYR A 166 5.08 10.15 4.78
C TYR A 166 5.83 11.12 5.69
N ASP A 167 5.16 12.19 6.11
CA ASP A 167 5.76 13.20 7.00
C ASP A 167 6.15 12.60 8.37
N LEU A 168 5.35 11.65 8.87
CA LEU A 168 5.69 10.88 10.08
C LEU A 168 6.95 10.04 9.85
N VAL A 169 7.01 9.29 8.75
CA VAL A 169 8.14 8.40 8.46
C VAL A 169 9.43 9.21 8.23
N GLU A 170 9.36 10.27 7.43
CA GLU A 170 10.49 11.16 7.11
C GLU A 170 11.04 11.86 8.36
N SER A 171 10.17 12.27 9.30
CA SER A 171 10.60 12.88 10.56
C SER A 171 11.18 11.88 11.57
N CYS A 172 10.68 10.64 11.57
CA CYS A 172 11.06 9.62 12.56
C CYS A 172 12.18 8.69 12.11
N SER A 173 12.47 8.61 10.80
CA SER A 173 13.41 7.64 10.24
C SER A 173 14.27 8.26 9.14
N PRO A 174 15.56 7.87 9.04
CA PRO A 174 16.43 8.40 8.00
C PRO A 174 16.19 7.73 6.64
N GLY A 175 16.40 8.48 5.57
CA GLY A 175 16.51 7.94 4.22
C GLY A 175 17.84 7.21 3.98
N PRO A 176 18.07 6.68 2.77
CA PRO A 176 17.18 6.73 1.61
C PRO A 176 15.90 5.91 1.82
N TYR A 177 14.80 6.35 1.18
CA TYR A 177 13.45 5.83 1.37
C TYR A 177 12.98 5.00 0.18
N LEU A 178 12.36 3.86 0.46
CA LEU A 178 11.71 2.99 -0.53
C LEU A 178 10.25 2.75 -0.17
N GLU A 179 9.35 2.95 -1.12
CA GLU A 179 7.96 2.51 -1.02
C GLU A 179 7.70 1.30 -1.92
N LEU A 180 7.24 0.20 -1.31
CA LEU A 180 6.80 -1.00 -2.00
C LEU A 180 5.28 -0.98 -2.16
N PHE A 181 4.83 -1.37 -3.34
CA PHE A 181 3.43 -1.31 -3.77
C PHE A 181 2.89 0.13 -3.82
N ALA A 182 3.76 1.08 -4.18
CA ALA A 182 3.40 2.49 -4.31
C ALA A 182 2.32 2.69 -5.39
N ARG A 183 1.42 3.64 -5.15
CA ARG A 183 0.37 4.03 -6.11
C ARG A 183 0.52 5.45 -6.64
N PHE A 184 1.26 6.30 -5.94
CA PHE A 184 1.43 7.70 -6.30
C PHE A 184 2.88 8.09 -6.14
N LYS A 185 3.38 8.92 -7.05
CA LYS A 185 4.73 9.44 -6.94
C LYS A 185 4.89 10.33 -5.70
N ARG A 186 5.96 10.10 -4.94
CA ARG A 186 6.39 10.96 -3.83
C ARG A 186 7.84 11.37 -4.06
N GLU A 187 8.07 12.67 -4.11
CA GLU A 187 9.41 13.22 -4.24
C GLU A 187 10.31 12.75 -3.08
N GLY A 188 11.55 12.39 -3.39
CA GLY A 188 12.51 11.87 -2.40
C GLY A 188 12.35 10.39 -2.04
N TRP A 189 11.36 9.70 -2.61
CA TRP A 189 11.15 8.26 -2.42
C TRP A 189 11.45 7.49 -3.70
N HIS A 190 12.21 6.40 -3.58
CA HIS A 190 12.22 5.39 -4.63
C HIS A 190 10.98 4.51 -4.45
N GLN A 191 10.40 4.07 -5.55
CA GLN A 191 9.08 3.45 -5.51
C GLN A 191 9.01 2.27 -6.47
N TRP A 192 8.33 1.22 -6.02
CA TRP A 192 8.03 0.04 -6.81
C TRP A 192 6.57 -0.32 -6.63
N GLY A 193 5.85 -0.56 -7.72
CA GLY A 193 4.43 -0.92 -7.71
C GLY A 193 3.87 -1.08 -9.12
N ASN A 194 2.81 -1.89 -9.26
CA ASN A 194 2.18 -2.21 -10.54
C ASN A 194 1.23 -1.09 -11.04
N GLU A 195 1.16 0.03 -10.32
CA GLU A 195 0.23 1.12 -10.53
C GLU A 195 0.96 2.44 -10.41
N ASP A 196 1.78 2.79 -11.41
CA ASP A 196 2.09 4.19 -11.64
C ASP A 196 0.80 4.82 -12.23
N VAL A 197 -0.12 5.26 -11.35
CA VAL A 197 -1.47 5.74 -11.73
C VAL A 197 -1.41 7.09 -12.46
N GLU A 198 -0.25 7.51 -12.98
CA GLU A 198 -0.14 8.69 -13.84
C GLU A 198 -1.02 8.56 -15.10
N GLU A 199 -1.22 7.36 -15.66
CA GLU A 199 -2.11 7.17 -16.83
C GLU A 199 -3.56 6.80 -16.48
N ASN A 200 -3.81 6.35 -15.25
CA ASN A 200 -5.14 5.94 -14.80
C ASN A 200 -5.84 7.00 -13.94
N THR A 201 -5.30 8.22 -13.88
CA THR A 201 -5.97 9.35 -13.23
C THR A 201 -6.21 10.49 -14.23
N TYR A 202 -7.43 11.06 -14.19
CA TYR A 202 -7.68 12.40 -14.72
C TYR A 202 -8.09 13.25 -13.52
N HIS A 203 -7.35 14.33 -13.24
CA HIS A 203 -7.56 15.20 -12.07
C HIS A 203 -7.52 14.46 -10.71
N GLY A 204 -6.57 13.53 -10.53
CA GLY A 204 -6.33 12.89 -9.24
C GLY A 204 -7.38 11.86 -8.80
N VAL A 205 -8.26 11.42 -9.70
CA VAL A 205 -9.25 10.36 -9.44
C VAL A 205 -8.90 9.09 -10.21
N ALA A 206 -8.80 7.95 -9.51
CA ALA A 206 -8.54 6.64 -10.12
C ALA A 206 -9.68 6.21 -11.07
N ARG A 207 -9.35 5.91 -12.33
CA ARG A 207 -10.28 5.35 -13.33
C ARG A 207 -10.84 4.02 -12.85
N ARG A 208 -12.18 3.85 -12.86
CA ARG A 208 -12.85 2.57 -12.58
C ARG A 208 -13.00 1.73 -13.85
N LYS A 209 -12.72 0.42 -13.71
CA LYS A 209 -12.77 -0.67 -14.71
C LYS A 209 -13.72 -0.48 -15.91
N GLY A 210 -13.20 -0.72 -17.12
CA GLY A 210 -14.04 -1.04 -18.29
C GLY A 210 -13.52 -0.64 -19.67
N HIS A 211 -12.45 0.15 -19.79
CA HIS A 211 -11.93 0.55 -21.11
C HIS A 211 -10.72 -0.31 -21.49
N VAL A 212 -10.99 -1.55 -21.89
CA VAL A 212 -10.07 -2.35 -22.72
C VAL A 212 -10.45 -2.25 -24.20
N GLU A 213 -11.38 -1.36 -24.57
CA GLU A 213 -11.67 -1.10 -25.97
C GLU A 213 -11.25 0.30 -26.38
N THR A 214 -10.27 0.33 -27.28
CA THR A 214 -9.71 1.51 -27.96
C THR A 214 -10.73 2.27 -28.82
N GLN A 215 -12.04 2.01 -28.69
CA GLN A 215 -13.04 2.45 -29.67
C GLN A 215 -14.25 3.24 -29.13
N LEU A 216 -14.25 3.71 -27.89
CA LEU A 216 -15.26 4.67 -27.41
C LEU A 216 -14.62 6.01 -27.05
N ARG A 217 -14.08 6.69 -28.07
CA ARG A 217 -14.21 8.15 -28.16
C ARG A 217 -15.64 8.41 -28.59
N LEU A 218 -16.44 9.07 -27.75
CA LEU A 218 -17.40 10.10 -28.13
C LEU A 218 -18.05 10.68 -26.86
N LEU A 219 -17.63 11.91 -26.56
CA LEU A 219 -18.45 13.02 -26.07
C LEU A 219 -19.58 12.66 -25.08
N GLU A 220 -19.25 12.61 -23.78
CA GLU A 220 -19.95 13.28 -22.65
C GLU A 220 -19.58 12.62 -21.31
N PRO A 221 -19.39 13.40 -20.22
CA PRO A 221 -19.18 12.84 -18.90
C PRO A 221 -20.46 12.13 -18.37
N PRO A 222 -20.33 11.07 -17.56
CA PRO A 222 -21.49 10.35 -17.01
C PRO A 222 -22.40 11.25 -16.17
N ALA A 223 -23.71 10.99 -16.25
CA ALA A 223 -24.71 11.72 -15.49
C ALA A 223 -24.39 11.73 -13.98
N GLY A 224 -24.17 12.93 -13.43
CA GLY A 224 -23.84 13.16 -12.02
C GLY A 224 -22.51 13.88 -11.77
N TYR A 225 -21.63 13.98 -12.77
CA TYR A 225 -20.44 14.83 -12.70
C TYR A 225 -20.77 16.25 -13.15
N ARG A 226 -21.04 17.16 -12.20
CA ARG A 226 -20.98 18.60 -12.47
C ARG A 226 -19.57 19.08 -12.19
N VAL A 227 -18.84 19.46 -13.24
CA VAL A 227 -17.60 20.21 -13.11
C VAL A 227 -17.98 21.57 -12.50
N LYS A 228 -17.47 21.88 -11.31
CA LYS A 228 -17.50 23.26 -10.82
C LYS A 228 -16.52 24.05 -11.68
N ALA A 229 -17.01 25.09 -12.33
CA ALA A 229 -16.20 26.09 -13.01
C ALA A 229 -15.24 26.77 -12.04
#